data_AF-A0A8C5VD40-F1
#
_entry.id   AF-A0A8C5VD40-F1
#
_cell.length_a   1.000
_cell.length_b   1.000
_cell.length_c   1.000
_cell.angle_alpha   90.00
_cell.angle_beta   90.00
_cell.angle_gamma   90.00
#
_symmetry.space_group_name_H-M   'P 1'
#
loop_
_entity.id
_entity.type
_entity.pdbx_description
1 polymer ?
#
loop_
_entity_poly.entity_id
_entity_poly.type
_entity_poly.pdbx_seq_one_letter_code
_entity_poly.pdbx_strand_id
1 'polypeptide(L)'
;VPQAFPLGSLHEPTGALMEPQPRPRSLAEGFLEEELRLNAELSQLQFSEPVGIIYNPVEYAWEPHRNYVTRYCQGPKQVLFLGMNPGPFGMAQTGVPFGEVSMVRDWLGIGGPVLTPPQEHPKRPVLGLECPQSEVRQNMGRDIKSELL
;
A
#
# COMPACT_ATOMS: atom_id res chain seq x y z
N VAL A 1 69.01 41.32 7.38
CA VAL A 1 68.47 40.93 6.06
C VAL A 1 67.22 40.09 6.31
N PRO A 2 66.00 40.57 6.07
CA PRO A 2 64.82 39.73 6.23
C PRO A 2 64.57 38.93 4.95
N GLN A 3 64.51 37.61 5.10
CA GLN A 3 64.16 36.66 4.04
C GLN A 3 62.65 36.70 3.79
N ALA A 4 62.29 36.68 2.50
CA ALA A 4 60.91 36.61 2.02
C ALA A 4 60.32 35.21 2.27
N PHE A 5 59.10 35.15 2.81
CA PHE A 5 58.26 33.95 2.82
C PHE A 5 57.34 33.99 1.58
N PRO A 6 57.23 32.92 0.79
CA PRO A 6 56.36 32.91 -0.38
C PRO A 6 54.89 32.76 0.01
N LEU A 7 54.02 33.52 -0.68
CA LEU A 7 52.56 33.45 -0.61
C LEU A 7 52.09 32.02 -0.91
N GLY A 8 51.38 31.42 0.05
CA GLY A 8 50.63 30.18 -0.17
C GLY A 8 49.46 30.41 -1.11
N SER A 9 49.29 29.50 -2.07
CA SER A 9 48.19 29.47 -3.04
C SER A 9 46.83 29.33 -2.32
N LEU A 10 45.93 30.29 -2.53
CA LEU A 10 44.51 30.14 -2.19
C LEU A 10 43.85 29.27 -3.25
N HIS A 11 43.70 27.98 -2.94
CA HIS A 11 42.86 27.10 -3.73
C HIS A 11 41.41 27.26 -3.23
N GLU A 12 40.62 28.03 -3.97
CA GLU A 12 39.15 28.04 -3.84
C GLU A 12 38.63 26.62 -4.13
N PRO A 13 37.81 26.01 -3.27
CA PRO A 13 37.17 24.75 -3.61
C PRO A 13 36.06 25.04 -4.63
N THR A 14 36.35 24.72 -5.90
CA THR A 14 35.38 24.55 -6.98
C THR A 14 34.18 23.76 -6.48
N GLY A 15 32.98 24.34 -6.64
CA GLY A 15 31.72 23.82 -6.16
C GLY A 15 31.54 22.34 -6.44
N ALA A 16 31.59 21.54 -5.38
CA ALA A 16 31.07 20.19 -5.42
C ALA A 16 29.56 20.31 -5.68
N LEU A 17 29.14 19.84 -6.85
CA LEU A 17 27.74 19.58 -7.16
C LEU A 17 27.24 18.61 -6.08
N MET A 18 26.50 19.13 -5.09
CA MET A 18 25.82 18.29 -4.11
C MET A 18 24.83 17.44 -4.90
N GLU A 19 25.13 16.15 -5.04
CA GLU A 19 24.12 15.17 -5.42
C GLU A 19 22.94 15.33 -4.45
N PRO A 20 21.69 15.43 -4.96
CA PRO A 20 20.53 15.59 -4.11
C PRO A 20 20.48 14.40 -3.14
N GLN A 21 20.66 14.71 -1.86
CA GLN A 21 20.55 13.71 -0.80
C GLN A 21 19.17 13.06 -0.91
N PRO A 22 19.09 11.71 -0.89
CA PRO A 22 17.81 11.03 -0.98
C PRO A 22 16.92 11.50 0.16
N ARG A 23 15.76 12.07 -0.18
CA ARG A 23 14.77 12.48 0.82
C ARG A 23 14.43 11.26 1.68
N PRO A 24 14.27 11.42 3.01
CA PRO A 24 13.79 10.33 3.84
C PRO A 24 12.47 9.82 3.27
N ARG A 25 12.36 8.50 3.04
CA ARG A 25 11.15 7.88 2.51
C ARG A 25 9.97 8.16 3.45
N SER A 26 8.79 8.41 2.87
CA SER A 26 7.57 8.50 3.67
C SER A 26 7.20 7.12 4.25
N LEU A 27 6.45 7.11 5.36
CA LEU A 27 5.98 5.86 5.93
C LEU A 27 5.10 5.06 4.95
N ALA A 28 4.29 5.75 4.15
CA ALA A 28 3.47 5.13 3.11
C ALA A 28 4.32 4.44 2.03
N GLU A 29 5.40 5.07 1.56
CA GLU A 29 6.32 4.45 0.58
C GLU A 29 6.99 3.20 1.16
N GLY A 30 7.50 3.28 2.39
CA GLY A 30 8.10 2.12 3.06
C GLY A 30 7.10 0.97 3.27
N PHE A 31 5.85 1.30 3.62
CA PHE A 31 4.80 0.29 3.79
C PHE A 31 4.48 -0.44 2.48
N LEU A 32 4.30 0.31 1.39
CA LEU A 32 4.02 -0.24 0.05
C LEU A 32 5.20 -1.07 -0.48
N GLU A 33 6.44 -0.66 -0.22
CA GLU A 33 7.63 -1.44 -0.58
C GLU A 33 7.65 -2.80 0.13
N GLU A 34 7.31 -2.84 1.41
CA GLU A 34 7.22 -4.10 2.17
C GLU A 34 6.08 -4.99 1.66
N GLU A 35 4.93 -4.43 1.26
CA GLU A 35 3.85 -5.21 0.63
C GLU A 35 4.25 -5.78 -0.72
N LEU A 36 4.99 -5.01 -1.54
CA LEU A 36 5.52 -5.50 -2.81
C LEU A 36 6.56 -6.60 -2.60
N ARG A 37 7.43 -6.47 -1.59
CA ARG A 37 8.39 -7.53 -1.20
C ARG A 37 7.64 -8.80 -0.76
N LEU A 38 6.63 -8.66 0.09
CA LEU A 38 5.80 -9.77 0.54
C LEU A 38 5.06 -10.43 -0.63
N ASN A 39 4.49 -9.67 -1.55
CA ASN A 39 3.85 -10.21 -2.75
C ASN A 39 4.81 -11.05 -3.59
N ALA A 40 6.05 -10.58 -3.77
CA ALA A 40 7.08 -11.32 -4.51
C ALA A 40 7.46 -12.64 -3.83
N GLU A 41 7.46 -12.69 -2.49
CA GLU A 41 7.69 -13.91 -1.72
C GLU A 41 6.49 -14.87 -1.81
N LEU A 42 5.27 -14.35 -1.66
CA LEU A 42 4.02 -15.12 -1.76
C LEU A 42 3.84 -15.72 -3.16
N SER A 43 4.25 -15.02 -4.22
CA SER A 43 4.12 -15.49 -5.59
C SER A 43 4.98 -16.73 -5.89
N GLN A 44 5.95 -17.06 -5.03
CA GLN A 44 6.76 -18.28 -5.15
C GLN A 44 6.11 -19.50 -4.49
N LEU A 45 5.07 -19.30 -3.69
CA LEU A 45 4.40 -20.39 -3.00
C LEU A 45 3.55 -21.21 -3.96
N GLN A 46 3.60 -22.52 -3.78
CA GLN A 46 2.79 -23.48 -4.52
C GLN A 46 1.79 -24.10 -3.55
N PHE A 47 0.53 -24.12 -3.96
CA PHE A 47 -0.55 -24.72 -3.18
C PHE A 47 -1.08 -25.92 -3.94
N SER A 48 -1.30 -27.02 -3.21
CA SER A 48 -1.93 -28.22 -3.73
C SER A 48 -3.41 -28.25 -3.38
N GLU A 49 -4.11 -29.26 -3.88
CA GLU A 49 -5.49 -29.56 -3.49
C GLU A 49 -5.68 -29.53 -1.95
N PRO A 50 -6.81 -28.99 -1.44
CA PRO A 50 -8.01 -28.57 -2.19
C PRO A 50 -8.01 -27.10 -2.68
N VAL A 51 -6.85 -26.43 -2.72
CA VAL A 51 -6.78 -25.03 -3.15
C VAL A 51 -6.91 -24.93 -4.67
N GLY A 52 -8.08 -24.53 -5.15
CA GLY A 52 -8.35 -24.40 -6.58
C GLY A 52 -7.98 -23.05 -7.19
N ILE A 53 -8.18 -21.93 -6.47
CA ILE A 53 -7.94 -20.56 -6.96
C ILE A 53 -7.40 -19.69 -5.83
N ILE A 54 -6.42 -18.87 -6.15
CA ILE A 54 -5.76 -17.92 -5.23
C ILE A 54 -5.98 -16.51 -5.76
N TYR A 55 -6.37 -15.61 -4.86
CA TYR A 55 -6.58 -14.20 -5.17
C TYR A 55 -5.57 -13.37 -4.39
N ASN A 56 -4.88 -12.45 -5.06
CA ASN A 56 -4.07 -11.42 -4.42
C ASN A 56 -4.63 -10.02 -4.73
N PRO A 57 -5.49 -9.44 -3.87
CA PRO A 57 -6.06 -8.11 -4.11
C PRO A 57 -5.03 -6.99 -4.13
N VAL A 58 -3.86 -7.16 -3.51
CA VAL A 58 -2.80 -6.14 -3.58
C VAL A 58 -2.22 -6.05 -4.99
N GLU A 59 -2.37 -7.08 -5.83
CA GLU A 59 -1.99 -7.03 -7.24
C GLU A 59 -3.10 -6.44 -8.13
N TYR A 60 -4.28 -7.06 -8.15
CA TYR A 60 -5.32 -6.66 -9.10
C TYR A 60 -6.10 -5.41 -8.66
N ALA A 61 -6.16 -5.11 -7.37
CA ALA A 61 -6.75 -3.88 -6.81
C ALA A 61 -5.67 -2.91 -6.30
N TRP A 62 -4.49 -2.92 -6.93
CA TRP A 62 -3.33 -2.13 -6.49
C TRP A 62 -3.61 -0.63 -6.43
N GLU A 63 -4.32 -0.06 -7.40
CA GLU A 63 -4.54 1.39 -7.44
C GLU A 63 -5.34 1.88 -6.22
N PRO A 64 -6.55 1.34 -5.91
CA PRO A 64 -7.29 1.78 -4.72
C PRO A 64 -6.54 1.44 -3.42
N HIS A 65 -5.81 0.32 -3.37
CA HIS A 65 -4.97 -0.04 -2.23
C HIS A 65 -3.86 0.99 -1.98
N ARG A 66 -3.09 1.34 -3.03
CA ARG A 66 -2.06 2.38 -2.98
C ARG A 66 -2.65 3.74 -2.60
N ASN A 67 -3.82 4.09 -3.13
CA ASN A 67 -4.54 5.32 -2.77
C ASN A 67 -4.87 5.33 -1.27
N TYR A 68 -5.39 4.23 -0.73
CA TYR A 68 -5.65 4.07 0.71
C TYR A 68 -4.38 4.25 1.56
N VAL A 69 -3.30 3.53 1.25
CA VAL A 69 -2.05 3.61 2.04
C VAL A 69 -1.45 5.01 1.96
N THR A 70 -1.33 5.57 0.75
CA THR A 70 -0.78 6.92 0.58
C THR A 70 -1.64 7.98 1.26
N ARG A 71 -2.96 7.85 1.29
CA ARG A 71 -3.83 8.81 1.97
C ARG A 71 -3.77 8.73 3.49
N TYR A 72 -3.73 7.52 4.05
CA TYR A 72 -3.93 7.32 5.49
C TYR A 72 -2.66 6.95 6.28
N CYS A 73 -1.56 6.60 5.62
CA CYS A 73 -0.29 6.21 6.23
C CYS A 73 0.78 7.33 6.22
N GLN A 74 0.38 8.57 6.51
CA GLN A 74 1.26 9.76 6.44
C GLN A 74 2.23 9.95 7.62
N GLY A 75 2.19 9.08 8.62
CA GLY A 75 3.01 9.20 9.83
C GLY A 75 2.81 8.04 10.81
N PRO A 76 3.64 7.94 11.86
CA PRO A 76 3.65 6.81 12.77
C PRO A 76 2.29 6.57 13.42
N LYS A 77 1.94 5.29 13.61
CA LYS A 77 0.67 4.86 14.21
C LYS A 77 0.94 4.21 15.56
N GLN A 78 0.19 4.60 16.58
CA GLN A 78 0.28 3.99 17.92
C GLN A 78 -0.47 2.65 18.00
N VAL A 79 -1.48 2.49 17.13
CA VAL A 79 -2.34 1.32 17.08
C VAL A 79 -2.38 0.80 15.65
N LEU A 80 -2.29 -0.52 15.50
CA LEU A 80 -2.47 -1.23 14.24
C LEU A 80 -3.58 -2.26 14.42
N PHE A 81 -4.67 -2.12 13.66
CA PHE A 81 -5.70 -3.13 13.58
C PHE A 81 -5.29 -4.19 12.55
N LEU A 82 -5.29 -5.46 12.95
CA LEU A 82 -4.84 -6.57 12.11
C LEU A 82 -5.96 -7.59 11.91
N GLY A 83 -6.35 -7.79 10.65
CA GLY A 83 -7.24 -8.89 10.24
C GLY A 83 -6.46 -10.15 9.87
N MET A 84 -7.19 -11.22 9.55
CA MET A 84 -6.55 -12.47 9.06
C MET A 84 -6.20 -12.37 7.58
N ASN A 85 -7.22 -12.24 6.72
CA ASN A 85 -7.08 -12.27 5.27
C ASN A 85 -8.31 -11.61 4.59
N PRO A 86 -8.17 -11.19 3.32
CA PRO A 86 -9.26 -10.59 2.55
C PRO A 86 -10.52 -11.45 2.54
N GLY A 87 -11.65 -10.86 2.92
CA GLY A 87 -12.96 -11.45 2.66
C GLY A 87 -13.42 -11.17 1.22
N PRO A 88 -14.33 -12.01 0.68
CA PRO A 88 -14.66 -12.04 -0.75
C PRO A 88 -15.46 -10.82 -1.23
N PHE A 89 -16.05 -10.04 -0.33
CA PHE A 89 -16.93 -8.90 -0.66
C PHE A 89 -16.45 -7.57 -0.09
N GLY A 90 -15.30 -7.54 0.58
CA GLY A 90 -14.62 -6.30 0.98
C GLY A 90 -13.27 -6.19 0.30
N MET A 91 -12.18 -6.53 0.99
CA MET A 91 -10.82 -6.30 0.46
C MET A 91 -10.55 -7.02 -0.87
N ALA A 92 -11.14 -8.19 -1.13
CA ALA A 92 -11.02 -8.85 -2.43
C ALA A 92 -11.71 -8.09 -3.59
N GLN A 93 -12.58 -7.13 -3.28
CA GLN A 93 -13.23 -6.28 -4.26
C GLN A 93 -12.55 -4.90 -4.33
N THR A 94 -12.07 -4.39 -3.20
CA THR A 94 -11.70 -2.98 -3.07
C THR A 94 -10.21 -2.72 -2.91
N GLY A 95 -9.42 -3.74 -2.57
CA GLY A 95 -8.01 -3.59 -2.19
C GLY A 95 -7.81 -2.99 -0.79
N VAL A 96 -8.86 -2.56 -0.09
CA VAL A 96 -8.76 -1.90 1.22
C VAL A 96 -9.04 -2.91 2.35
N PRO A 97 -8.20 -3.00 3.40
CA PRO A 97 -8.46 -3.86 4.56
C PRO A 97 -9.81 -3.56 5.21
N PHE A 98 -10.61 -4.61 5.50
CA PHE A 98 -11.99 -4.48 5.98
C PHE A 98 -12.87 -3.59 5.07
N GLY A 99 -12.50 -3.47 3.79
CA GLY A 99 -12.99 -2.45 2.88
C GLY A 99 -14.30 -2.83 2.23
N GLU A 100 -15.39 -2.76 2.99
CA GLU A 100 -16.74 -2.79 2.43
C GLU A 100 -16.93 -1.64 1.41
N VAL A 101 -17.58 -1.92 0.28
CA VAL A 101 -17.58 -1.02 -0.89
C VAL A 101 -18.08 0.38 -0.57
N SER A 102 -19.21 0.53 0.13
CA SER A 102 -19.76 1.85 0.46
C SER A 102 -18.84 2.61 1.43
N MET A 103 -18.22 1.91 2.38
CA MET A 103 -17.25 2.50 3.29
C MET A 103 -16.01 3.01 2.55
N VAL A 104 -15.48 2.23 1.61
CA VAL A 104 -14.29 2.60 0.81
C VAL A 104 -14.59 3.78 -0.10
N ARG A 105 -15.67 3.70 -0.87
CA ARG A 105 -16.02 4.71 -1.88
C ARG A 105 -16.58 5.98 -1.25
N ASP A 106 -17.57 5.84 -0.37
CA ASP A 106 -18.40 6.96 0.07
C ASP A 106 -17.85 7.64 1.34
N TRP A 107 -17.17 6.89 2.21
CA TRP A 107 -16.62 7.44 3.46
C TRP A 107 -15.10 7.69 3.40
N LEU A 108 -14.31 6.72 2.96
CA LEU A 108 -12.86 6.91 2.78
C LEU A 108 -12.54 7.74 1.52
N GLY A 109 -13.48 7.82 0.58
CA GLY A 109 -13.26 8.56 -0.68
C GLY A 109 -12.13 7.96 -1.51
N ILE A 110 -11.95 6.64 -1.45
CA ILE A 110 -10.97 5.89 -2.21
C ILE A 110 -11.66 5.34 -3.47
N GLY A 111 -11.08 5.66 -4.62
CA GLY A 111 -11.50 5.17 -5.92
C GLY A 111 -10.29 4.68 -6.69
N GLY A 112 -10.54 3.96 -7.78
CA GLY A 112 -9.47 3.35 -8.57
C GLY A 112 -9.94 2.23 -9.48
N PRO A 113 -9.21 1.92 -10.57
CA PRO A 113 -9.42 0.70 -11.32
C PRO A 113 -9.11 -0.53 -10.45
N VAL A 114 -10.02 -1.51 -10.49
CA VAL A 114 -9.80 -2.87 -9.99
C VAL A 114 -9.77 -3.77 -11.21
N LEU A 115 -8.64 -4.43 -11.44
CA LEU A 115 -8.42 -5.33 -12.56
C LEU A 115 -9.01 -6.71 -12.26
N THR A 116 -9.28 -7.47 -13.33
CA THR A 116 -9.66 -8.88 -13.20
C THR A 116 -8.43 -9.72 -12.87
N PRO A 117 -8.47 -10.60 -11.84
CA PRO A 117 -7.37 -11.50 -11.55
C PRO A 117 -7.20 -12.53 -12.69
N PRO A 118 -6.03 -13.18 -12.82
CA PRO A 118 -5.75 -14.12 -13.92
C PRO A 118 -6.72 -15.31 -14.01
N GLN A 119 -7.28 -15.72 -12.86
CA GLN A 119 -8.26 -16.79 -12.75
C GLN A 119 -9.32 -16.41 -11.73
N GLU A 120 -10.58 -16.76 -12.02
CA GLU A 120 -11.70 -16.51 -11.14
C GLU A 120 -12.57 -17.74 -10.96
N HIS A 121 -13.01 -17.95 -9.72
CA HIS A 121 -14.07 -18.89 -9.44
C HIS A 121 -15.41 -18.27 -9.85
N PRO A 122 -16.29 -18.96 -10.60
CA PRO A 122 -17.58 -18.39 -11.04
C PRO A 122 -18.49 -17.90 -9.90
N LYS A 123 -18.36 -18.47 -8.69
CA LYS A 123 -19.10 -18.05 -7.49
C LYS A 123 -18.43 -16.93 -6.69
N ARG A 124 -17.25 -16.45 -7.10
CA ARG A 124 -16.46 -15.40 -6.44
C ARG A 124 -15.84 -14.44 -7.48
N PRO A 125 -16.66 -13.77 -8.29
CA PRO A 125 -16.15 -12.77 -9.23
C PRO A 125 -15.61 -11.55 -8.50
N VAL A 126 -14.60 -10.90 -9.07
CA VAL A 126 -14.14 -9.56 -8.69
C VAL A 126 -14.89 -8.54 -9.55
N LEU A 127 -15.80 -7.82 -8.91
CA LEU A 127 -16.64 -6.77 -9.50
C LEU A 127 -16.15 -5.36 -9.11
N GLY A 128 -15.08 -5.27 -8.32
CA GLY A 128 -14.49 -4.00 -7.93
C GLY A 128 -15.38 -3.17 -7.01
N LEU A 129 -15.27 -1.84 -7.12
CA LEU A 129 -16.06 -0.86 -6.37
C LEU A 129 -17.54 -0.79 -6.81
N GLU A 130 -17.95 -1.64 -7.75
CA GLU A 130 -19.34 -1.81 -8.19
C GLU A 130 -19.98 -3.08 -7.60
N CYS A 131 -19.25 -3.86 -6.80
CA CYS A 131 -19.77 -5.06 -6.16
C CYS A 131 -21.02 -4.73 -5.31
N PRO A 132 -22.20 -5.34 -5.60
CA PRO A 132 -23.43 -5.05 -4.87
C PRO A 132 -23.54 -5.81 -3.54
N GLN A 133 -22.70 -6.81 -3.31
CA GLN A 133 -22.70 -7.59 -2.07
C GLN A 133 -22.02 -6.82 -0.93
N SER A 134 -22.59 -6.91 0.27
CA SER A 134 -22.00 -6.33 1.49
C SER A 134 -21.28 -7.40 2.31
N GLU A 135 -20.16 -7.03 2.92
CA GLU A 135 -19.37 -7.90 3.78
C GLU A 135 -19.85 -7.85 5.23
N VAL A 136 -20.63 -8.85 5.64
CA VAL A 136 -21.26 -8.86 6.98
C VAL A 136 -20.35 -9.42 8.08
N ARG A 137 -19.45 -10.37 7.78
CA ARG A 137 -18.64 -11.09 8.78
C ARG A 137 -17.30 -10.45 9.15
N GLN A 138 -16.79 -9.53 8.33
CA GLN A 138 -15.52 -8.83 8.56
C GLN A 138 -15.74 -7.31 8.67
N ASN A 139 -16.93 -6.88 9.10
CA ASN A 139 -17.37 -5.49 9.04
C ASN A 139 -16.74 -4.56 10.10
N MET A 140 -15.55 -4.91 10.57
CA MET A 140 -14.74 -4.12 11.52
C MET A 140 -14.57 -2.67 11.04
N GLY A 141 -14.56 -2.41 9.73
CA GLY A 141 -14.52 -1.06 9.19
C GLY A 141 -15.68 -0.16 9.67
N ARG A 142 -16.89 -0.70 9.84
CA ARG A 142 -18.01 0.05 10.42
C ARG A 142 -17.85 0.25 11.92
N ASP A 143 -17.36 -0.76 12.63
CA ASP A 143 -17.12 -0.68 14.07
C ASP A 143 -16.04 0.36 14.39
N ILE A 144 -14.93 0.35 13.66
CA ILE A 144 -13.86 1.36 13.73
C ILE A 144 -14.41 2.77 13.50
N LYS A 145 -15.28 2.94 12.49
CA LYS A 145 -15.93 4.23 12.25
C LYS A 145 -16.81 4.66 13.43
N SER A 146 -17.49 3.72 14.08
CA SER A 146 -18.34 4.03 15.24
C SER A 146 -17.58 4.31 16.53
N GLU A 147 -16.34 3.84 16.67
CA GLU A 147 -15.48 4.12 17.83
C GLU A 147 -14.64 5.40 17.67
N LEU A 148 -14.38 5.83 16.44
CA LEU A 148 -13.57 7.02 16.12
C LEU A 148 -14.40 8.30 15.89
N LEU A 149 -15.72 8.25 16.05
CA LEU A 149 -16.66 9.39 16.00
C LEU A 149 -17.40 9.53 17.34
#